data_AF-A0A096MBP3-F1
#
_entry.id   AF-A0A096MBP3-F1
#
_cell.length_a   1.000
_cell.length_b   1.000
_cell.length_c   1.000
_cell.angle_alpha   90.00
_cell.angle_beta   90.00
_cell.angle_gamma   90.00
#
_symmetry.space_group_name_H-M   'P 1'
#
loop_
_entity.id
_entity.type
_entity.pdbx_description
1 polymer ?
#
loop_
_entity_poly.entity_id
_entity_poly.type
_entity_poly.pdbx_seq_one_letter_code
_entity_poly.pdbx_strand_id
1 'polypeptide(L)'
;SRLFLGCLWISSILVAGSIVYMNVKMSEQQTEEATLKTEEATQETEEATLKTEEATLKTEEATQEAEEATLKFDIFPINDFCPAKGCKPCLHDWILFQKKCYLFYDEPAPWKTWEQSRRFCQDRRADLVVINDLEEQEFVSKHVKSYFDIQWGYWLGLQQTNNTWTWVDG
;
A
#
# COMPACT_ATOMS: atom_id res chain seq x y z
N SER A 1 21.77 -92.50 -28.68
CA SER A 1 21.17 -91.34 -29.38
C SER A 1 20.03 -90.63 -28.66
N ARG A 2 19.18 -91.26 -27.83
CA ARG A 2 18.01 -90.56 -27.24
C ARG A 2 18.31 -89.56 -26.11
N LEU A 3 19.36 -89.79 -25.30
CA LEU A 3 19.76 -88.84 -24.24
C LEU A 3 20.23 -87.49 -24.78
N PHE A 4 20.99 -87.49 -25.88
CA PHE A 4 21.51 -86.26 -26.50
C PHE A 4 20.38 -85.37 -27.06
N LEU A 5 19.35 -85.96 -27.67
CA LEU A 5 18.17 -85.21 -28.12
C LEU A 5 17.37 -84.62 -26.95
N GLY A 6 17.31 -85.30 -25.81
CA GLY A 6 16.67 -84.78 -24.59
C GLY A 6 17.38 -83.54 -24.02
N CYS A 7 18.72 -83.59 -23.91
CA CYS A 7 19.49 -82.44 -23.42
C CYS A 7 19.38 -81.21 -24.33
N LEU A 8 19.36 -81.41 -25.66
CA LEU A 8 19.20 -80.31 -26.63
C LEU A 8 17.81 -79.65 -26.54
N TRP A 9 16.78 -80.42 -26.24
CA TRP A 9 15.42 -79.89 -26.06
C TRP A 9 15.30 -79.10 -24.75
N ILE A 10 15.89 -79.59 -23.66
CA ILE A 10 15.91 -78.89 -22.37
C ILE A 10 16.71 -77.59 -22.46
N SER A 11 17.88 -77.60 -23.12
CA SER A 11 18.66 -76.37 -23.33
C SER A 11 17.91 -75.34 -24.17
N SER A 12 17.15 -75.80 -25.18
CA SER A 12 16.33 -74.92 -26.02
C SER A 12 15.22 -74.22 -25.21
N ILE A 13 14.53 -74.96 -24.34
CA ILE A 13 13.48 -74.40 -23.46
C ILE A 13 14.06 -73.38 -22.49
N LEU A 14 15.22 -73.66 -21.87
CA LEU A 14 15.87 -72.73 -20.96
C LEU A 14 16.29 -71.43 -21.65
N VAL A 15 16.82 -71.52 -22.87
CA VAL A 15 17.19 -70.34 -23.67
C VAL A 15 15.94 -69.55 -24.08
N ALA A 16 14.86 -70.20 -24.50
CA ALA A 16 13.61 -69.52 -24.84
C ALA A 16 12.99 -68.80 -23.61
N GLY A 17 13.00 -69.46 -22.45
CA GLY A 17 12.50 -68.88 -21.20
C GLY A 17 13.31 -67.67 -20.72
N SER A 18 14.65 -67.73 -20.82
CA SER A 18 15.51 -66.58 -20.46
C SER A 18 15.30 -65.40 -21.40
N ILE A 19 15.10 -65.65 -22.71
CA ILE A 19 14.79 -64.60 -23.68
C ILE A 19 13.44 -63.94 -23.34
N VAL A 20 12.38 -64.71 -23.09
CA VAL A 20 11.07 -64.16 -22.72
C VAL A 20 11.16 -63.34 -21.42
N TYR A 21 11.85 -63.85 -20.41
CA TYR A 21 12.05 -63.15 -19.14
C TYR A 21 12.82 -61.83 -19.32
N MET A 22 13.93 -61.85 -20.06
CA MET A 22 14.72 -60.64 -20.35
C MET A 22 13.89 -59.60 -21.13
N ASN A 23 13.03 -60.02 -22.07
CA ASN A 23 12.15 -59.11 -22.80
C ASN A 23 11.08 -58.47 -21.90
N VAL A 24 10.43 -59.25 -21.02
CA VAL A 24 9.44 -58.71 -20.08
C VAL A 24 10.09 -57.70 -19.14
N LYS A 25 11.22 -58.06 -18.53
CA LYS A 25 11.96 -57.18 -17.60
C LYS A 25 12.43 -55.88 -18.28
N MET A 26 12.88 -55.97 -19.52
CA MET A 26 13.30 -54.81 -20.30
C MET A 26 12.12 -53.91 -20.68
N SER A 27 10.96 -54.47 -21.01
CA SER A 27 9.74 -53.67 -21.25
C SER A 27 9.24 -52.96 -19.98
N GLU A 28 9.31 -53.64 -18.83
CA GLU A 28 8.93 -53.08 -17.51
C GLU A 28 9.85 -51.90 -17.14
N GLN A 29 11.16 -52.06 -17.34
CA GLN A 29 12.15 -51.01 -17.13
C GLN A 29 11.96 -49.80 -18.08
N GLN A 30 11.58 -50.05 -19.34
CA GLN A 30 11.26 -48.99 -20.30
C GLN A 30 10.01 -48.19 -19.89
N THR A 31 9.00 -48.87 -19.32
CA THR A 31 7.82 -48.20 -18.77
C THR A 31 8.14 -47.36 -17.53
N GLU A 32 8.94 -47.85 -16.59
CA GLU A 32 9.33 -47.09 -15.38
C GLU A 32 10.15 -45.83 -15.71
N GLU A 33 11.07 -45.92 -16.67
CA GLU A 33 11.84 -44.75 -17.12
C GLU A 33 10.96 -43.72 -17.84
N ALA A 34 9.97 -44.18 -18.62
CA ALA A 34 9.01 -43.31 -19.28
C ALA A 34 8.06 -42.62 -18.27
N THR A 35 7.63 -43.32 -17.22
CA THR A 35 6.82 -42.72 -16.15
C THR A 35 7.61 -41.69 -15.36
N LEU A 36 8.86 -41.98 -15.01
CA LEU A 36 9.74 -41.05 -14.29
C LEU A 36 9.95 -39.75 -15.08
N LYS A 37 10.24 -39.85 -16.38
CA LYS A 37 10.38 -38.67 -17.25
C LYS A 37 9.10 -37.84 -17.36
N THR A 38 7.95 -38.51 -17.31
CA THR A 38 6.64 -37.83 -17.36
C THR A 38 6.36 -37.10 -16.05
N GLU A 39 6.70 -37.70 -14.91
CA GLU A 39 6.59 -37.07 -13.59
C GLU A 39 7.54 -35.88 -13.44
N GLU A 40 8.81 -36.00 -13.87
CA GLU A 40 9.76 -34.88 -13.88
C GLU A 40 9.27 -33.71 -14.74
N ALA A 41 8.77 -33.98 -15.95
CA ALA A 41 8.20 -32.94 -16.82
C ALA A 41 6.93 -32.30 -16.24
N THR A 42 6.12 -33.07 -15.49
CA THR A 42 4.92 -32.57 -14.79
C THR A 42 5.32 -31.68 -13.62
N GLN A 43 6.35 -32.06 -12.87
CA GLN A 43 6.87 -31.27 -11.77
C GLN A 43 7.49 -29.95 -12.26
N GLU A 44 8.24 -29.97 -13.37
CA GLU A 44 8.79 -28.75 -13.98
C GLU A 44 7.69 -27.78 -14.44
N THR A 45 6.58 -28.31 -14.95
CA THR A 45 5.43 -27.48 -15.36
C THR A 45 4.68 -26.91 -14.17
N GLU A 46 4.47 -27.68 -13.09
CA GLU A 46 3.89 -27.18 -11.84
C GLU A 46 4.76 -26.11 -11.17
N GLU A 47 6.08 -26.27 -11.19
CA GLU A 47 7.00 -25.25 -10.66
C GLU A 47 6.96 -23.96 -11.51
N ALA A 48 6.83 -24.09 -12.84
CA ALA A 48 6.68 -22.95 -13.73
C ALA A 48 5.33 -22.24 -13.54
N THR A 49 4.23 -22.97 -13.31
CA THR A 49 2.92 -22.35 -13.02
C THR A 49 2.95 -21.64 -11.67
N LEU A 50 3.54 -22.25 -10.64
CA LEU A 50 3.68 -21.64 -9.31
C LEU A 50 4.47 -20.33 -9.37
N LYS A 51 5.58 -20.30 -10.13
CA LYS A 51 6.38 -19.06 -10.34
C LYS A 51 5.59 -17.98 -11.08
N THR A 52 4.70 -18.36 -11.99
CA THR A 52 3.85 -17.43 -12.73
C THR A 52 2.78 -16.84 -11.81
N GLU A 53 2.13 -17.67 -10.99
CA GLU A 53 1.15 -17.24 -9.98
C GLU A 53 1.78 -16.30 -8.93
N GLU A 54 2.99 -16.60 -8.47
CA GLU A 54 3.73 -15.72 -7.55
C GLU A 54 4.05 -14.35 -8.19
N ALA A 55 4.40 -14.32 -9.48
CA ALA A 55 4.65 -13.07 -10.20
C ALA A 55 3.37 -12.25 -10.42
N THR A 56 2.23 -12.90 -10.67
CA THR A 56 0.93 -12.22 -10.77
C THR A 56 0.52 -11.62 -9.43
N LEU A 57 0.70 -12.36 -8.32
CA LEU A 57 0.36 -11.88 -6.97
C LEU A 57 1.19 -10.64 -6.59
N LYS A 58 2.50 -10.66 -6.88
CA LYS A 58 3.39 -9.49 -6.68
C LYS A 58 3.00 -8.28 -7.54
N THR A 59 2.45 -8.52 -8.73
CA THR A 59 1.99 -7.45 -9.61
C THR A 59 0.69 -6.86 -9.08
N GLU A 60 -0.24 -7.68 -8.61
CA GLU A 60 -1.48 -7.23 -7.95
C GLU A 60 -1.18 -6.43 -6.68
N GLU A 61 -0.25 -6.90 -5.84
CA GLU A 61 0.22 -6.16 -4.64
C GLU A 61 0.83 -4.80 -5.02
N ALA A 62 1.72 -4.74 -6.02
CA ALA A 62 2.31 -3.48 -6.47
C ALA A 62 1.27 -2.52 -7.09
N THR A 63 0.23 -3.07 -7.73
CA THR A 63 -0.88 -2.28 -8.30
C THR A 63 -1.76 -1.73 -7.18
N GLN A 64 -2.03 -2.54 -6.15
CA GLN A 64 -2.78 -2.13 -4.96
C GLN A 64 -2.02 -1.06 -4.16
N GLU A 65 -0.71 -1.21 -3.99
CA GLU A 65 0.15 -0.19 -3.36
C GLU A 65 0.14 1.12 -4.17
N ALA A 66 0.16 1.04 -5.50
CA ALA A 66 0.05 2.21 -6.37
C ALA A 66 -1.34 2.88 -6.30
N GLU A 67 -2.41 2.09 -6.22
CA GLU A 67 -3.79 2.59 -6.04
C GLU A 67 -3.96 3.27 -4.66
N GLU A 68 -3.44 2.67 -3.59
CA GLU A 68 -3.45 3.27 -2.24
C GLU A 68 -2.64 4.57 -2.19
N ALA A 69 -1.47 4.60 -2.85
CA ALA A 69 -0.67 5.81 -3.00
C ALA A 69 -1.40 6.89 -3.82
N THR A 70 -2.18 6.49 -4.83
CA THR A 70 -3.00 7.42 -5.64
C THR A 70 -4.17 7.98 -4.83
N LEU A 71 -4.80 7.17 -3.99
CA LEU A 71 -5.90 7.56 -3.10
C LEU A 71 -5.41 8.51 -1.98
N LYS A 72 -4.16 8.34 -1.54
CA LYS A 72 -3.50 9.23 -0.59
C LYS A 72 -3.21 10.63 -1.16
N PHE A 73 -3.23 10.78 -2.48
CA PHE A 73 -2.91 12.03 -3.18
C PHE A 73 -4.14 12.85 -3.59
N ASP A 74 -5.36 12.43 -3.23
CA ASP A 74 -6.64 13.16 -3.36
C ASP A 74 -6.68 14.19 -4.50
N ILE A 75 -7.27 13.78 -5.62
CA ILE A 75 -7.81 14.69 -6.65
C ILE A 75 -8.48 15.85 -5.92
N PHE A 76 -7.95 17.07 -6.14
CA PHE A 76 -8.40 18.33 -5.52
C PHE A 76 -9.91 18.28 -5.26
N PRO A 77 -10.40 18.48 -4.02
CA PRO A 77 -11.81 18.26 -3.69
C PRO A 77 -12.67 19.35 -4.34
N ILE A 78 -12.93 19.18 -5.64
CA ILE A 78 -13.59 20.16 -6.51
C ILE A 78 -14.95 20.51 -5.94
N ASN A 79 -15.66 19.57 -5.33
CA ASN A 79 -16.97 19.86 -4.74
C ASN A 79 -16.89 20.83 -3.54
N ASP A 80 -15.81 20.78 -2.76
CA ASP A 80 -15.63 21.63 -1.58
C ASP A 80 -15.24 23.06 -1.98
N PHE A 81 -14.40 23.20 -3.00
CA PHE A 81 -13.97 24.50 -3.54
C PHE A 81 -14.92 25.08 -4.58
N CYS A 82 -15.63 24.23 -5.34
CA CYS A 82 -16.49 24.56 -6.46
C CYS A 82 -17.85 23.87 -6.32
N PRO A 83 -18.71 24.29 -5.37
CA PRO A 83 -20.12 23.93 -5.41
C PRO A 83 -20.74 24.38 -6.73
N ALA A 84 -21.81 23.74 -7.20
CA ALA A 84 -22.46 23.96 -8.51
C ALA A 84 -22.80 25.44 -8.87
N LYS A 85 -22.71 26.36 -7.91
CA LYS A 85 -22.91 27.81 -8.05
C LYS A 85 -21.61 28.61 -8.28
N GLY A 86 -20.45 27.96 -8.40
CA GLY A 86 -19.16 28.57 -8.70
C GLY A 86 -18.04 28.21 -7.71
N CYS A 87 -16.79 28.45 -8.12
CA CYS A 87 -15.60 28.18 -7.31
C CYS A 87 -15.25 29.34 -6.37
N LYS A 88 -14.74 29.01 -5.19
CA LYS A 88 -14.17 29.93 -4.21
C LYS A 88 -12.71 29.56 -3.92
N PRO A 89 -11.83 30.55 -3.66
CA PRO A 89 -10.42 30.29 -3.34
C PRO A 89 -10.21 29.56 -2.01
N CYS A 90 -11.13 29.71 -1.07
CA CYS A 90 -11.08 29.09 0.25
C CYS A 90 -12.31 28.20 0.47
N LEU A 91 -12.14 27.21 1.34
CA LEU A 91 -13.20 26.33 1.81
C LEU A 91 -14.31 27.09 2.54
N HIS A 92 -15.44 26.43 2.77
CA HIS A 92 -16.53 26.98 3.58
C HIS A 92 -16.04 27.37 4.98
N ASP A 93 -16.48 28.53 5.49
CA ASP A 93 -16.07 29.14 6.76
C ASP A 93 -14.63 29.64 6.86
N TRP A 94 -13.85 29.53 5.78
CA TRP A 94 -12.53 30.15 5.69
C TRP A 94 -12.61 31.51 5.02
N ILE A 95 -11.90 32.48 5.59
CA ILE A 95 -11.84 33.84 5.09
C ILE A 95 -10.57 33.99 4.26
N LEU A 96 -10.72 34.41 3.00
CA LEU A 96 -9.58 34.76 2.15
C LEU A 96 -9.04 36.12 2.55
N PHE A 97 -7.76 36.19 2.89
CA PHE A 97 -7.03 37.45 3.01
C PHE A 97 -5.68 37.33 2.32
N GLN A 98 -5.44 38.27 1.41
CA GLN A 98 -4.33 38.21 0.46
C GLN A 98 -4.33 36.88 -0.33
N LYS A 99 -3.41 35.97 -0.02
CA LYS A 99 -3.24 34.66 -0.69
C LYS A 99 -3.34 33.49 0.29
N LYS A 100 -3.85 33.73 1.50
CA LYS A 100 -4.01 32.72 2.55
C LYS A 100 -5.48 32.63 2.97
N CYS A 101 -5.88 31.46 3.40
CA CYS A 101 -7.20 31.20 3.96
C CYS A 101 -7.08 31.11 5.49
N TYR A 102 -7.99 31.75 6.22
CA TYR A 102 -7.97 31.81 7.68
C TYR A 102 -9.27 31.26 8.27
N LEU A 103 -9.15 30.45 9.32
CA LEU A 103 -10.28 29.94 10.09
C LEU A 103 -10.21 30.47 11.52
N PHE A 104 -11.22 31.24 11.93
CA PHE A 104 -11.35 31.76 13.29
C PHE A 104 -12.29 30.85 14.08
N TYR A 105 -11.73 29.82 14.71
CA TYR A 105 -12.51 28.86 15.49
C TYR A 105 -12.87 29.43 16.87
N ASP A 106 -14.16 29.62 17.12
CA ASP A 106 -14.68 30.37 18.27
C ASP A 106 -15.74 29.60 19.09
N GLU A 107 -15.73 28.27 18.99
CA GLU A 107 -16.68 27.42 19.73
C GLU A 107 -16.51 27.57 21.26
N PRO A 108 -17.62 27.59 22.02
CA PRO A 108 -17.57 27.64 23.48
C PRO A 108 -16.99 26.35 24.06
N ALA A 109 -16.73 26.37 25.37
CA ALA A 109 -16.06 25.28 26.10
C ALA A 109 -16.51 23.85 25.71
N PRO A 110 -15.59 22.87 25.67
CA PRO A 110 -14.23 22.92 26.22
C PRO A 110 -13.21 23.61 25.31
N TRP A 111 -12.45 24.55 25.88
CA TRP A 111 -11.37 25.25 25.21
C TRP A 111 -10.19 24.31 24.93
N LYS A 112 -9.51 24.54 23.81
CA LYS A 112 -8.33 23.77 23.42
C LYS A 112 -7.06 24.39 23.99
N THR A 113 -6.14 23.55 24.45
CA THR A 113 -4.73 23.92 24.68
C THR A 113 -4.06 24.32 23.35
N TRP A 114 -2.90 24.97 23.41
CA TRP A 114 -2.15 25.34 22.21
C TRP A 114 -1.88 24.12 21.32
N GLU A 115 -1.45 23.00 21.91
CA GLU A 115 -1.15 21.77 21.18
C GLU A 115 -2.41 21.17 20.54
N GLN A 116 -3.54 21.20 21.25
CA GLN A 116 -4.82 20.73 20.71
C GLN A 116 -5.33 21.63 19.58
N SER A 117 -5.16 22.94 19.68
CA SER A 117 -5.49 23.88 18.60
C SER A 117 -4.61 23.67 17.38
N ARG A 118 -3.30 23.45 17.58
CA ARG A 118 -2.38 23.13 16.48
C ARG A 118 -2.77 21.85 15.75
N ARG A 119 -3.04 20.76 16.49
CA ARG A 119 -3.52 19.51 15.91
C ARG A 119 -4.83 19.71 15.14
N PHE A 120 -5.77 20.47 15.70
CA PHE A 120 -7.04 20.77 15.04
C PHE A 120 -6.87 21.47 13.68
N CYS A 121 -5.89 22.39 13.56
CA CYS A 121 -5.53 23.03 12.30
C CYS A 121 -4.85 22.05 11.33
N GLN A 122 -3.94 21.21 11.82
CA GLN A 122 -3.20 20.22 11.03
C GLN A 122 -4.11 19.13 10.45
N ASP A 123 -5.11 18.69 11.21
CA ASP A 123 -6.16 17.77 10.74
C ASP A 123 -6.96 18.35 9.56
N ARG A 124 -6.93 19.68 9.38
CA ARG A 124 -7.57 20.41 8.27
C ARG A 124 -6.58 20.85 7.20
N ARG A 125 -5.38 20.26 7.15
CA ARG A 125 -4.30 20.62 6.21
C ARG A 125 -3.89 22.10 6.30
N ALA A 126 -3.91 22.66 7.52
CA ALA A 126 -3.46 24.01 7.85
C ALA A 126 -2.57 23.98 9.10
N ASP A 127 -2.14 25.15 9.60
CA ASP A 127 -1.46 25.28 10.90
C ASP A 127 -1.96 26.55 11.61
N LEU A 128 -1.53 26.77 12.85
CA LEU A 128 -1.82 28.00 13.57
C LEU A 128 -1.25 29.22 12.82
N VAL A 129 -1.95 30.34 12.91
CA VAL A 129 -1.60 31.53 12.15
C VAL A 129 -0.23 32.10 12.57
N VAL A 130 0.58 32.43 11.56
CA VAL A 130 1.84 33.17 11.68
C VAL A 130 1.60 34.56 11.09
N ILE A 131 1.97 35.59 11.85
CA ILE A 131 1.74 36.99 11.45
C ILE A 131 3.06 37.58 10.96
N ASN A 132 3.09 37.95 9.69
CA ASN A 132 4.30 38.37 8.97
C ASN A 132 4.39 39.88 8.78
N ASP A 133 3.24 40.54 8.68
CA ASP A 133 3.15 41.98 8.42
C ASP A 133 2.02 42.64 9.23
N LEU A 134 2.01 43.98 9.20
CA LEU A 134 1.05 44.78 9.95
C LEU A 134 -0.37 44.59 9.41
N GLU A 135 -0.52 44.43 8.10
CA GLU A 135 -1.79 44.22 7.43
C GLU A 135 -2.44 42.90 7.85
N GLU A 136 -1.66 41.82 7.97
CA GLU A 136 -2.07 40.51 8.50
C GLU A 136 -2.44 40.62 9.99
N GLN A 137 -1.65 41.36 10.79
CA GLN A 137 -1.98 41.65 12.19
C GLN A 137 -3.32 42.37 12.33
N GLU A 138 -3.56 43.42 11.54
CA GLU A 138 -4.80 44.20 11.55
C GLU A 138 -5.99 43.34 11.11
N PHE A 139 -5.81 42.54 10.05
CA PHE A 139 -6.82 41.60 9.57
C PHE A 139 -7.20 40.60 10.67
N VAL A 140 -6.22 39.94 11.31
CA VAL A 140 -6.48 38.96 12.39
C VAL A 140 -7.17 39.66 13.56
N SER A 141 -6.67 40.82 13.99
CA SER A 141 -7.20 41.57 15.13
C SER A 141 -8.66 42.00 14.95
N LYS A 142 -9.08 42.25 13.71
CA LYS A 142 -10.47 42.62 13.38
C LYS A 142 -11.46 41.44 13.49
N HIS A 143 -10.99 40.21 13.30
CA HIS A 143 -11.85 39.02 13.25
C HIS A 143 -11.88 38.23 14.56
N VAL A 144 -10.91 38.43 15.45
CA VAL A 144 -10.95 37.85 16.80
C VAL A 144 -11.98 38.55 17.67
N LYS A 145 -12.73 37.77 18.44
CA LYS A 145 -13.62 38.30 19.48
C LYS A 145 -12.80 38.86 20.65
N SER A 146 -13.26 39.98 21.19
CA SER A 146 -12.73 40.50 22.46
C SER A 146 -13.23 39.63 23.61
N TYR A 147 -12.32 39.11 24.41
CA TYR A 147 -12.63 38.41 25.65
C TYR A 147 -12.42 39.37 26.82
N PHE A 148 -13.34 39.36 27.78
CA PHE A 148 -13.29 40.24 28.96
C PHE A 148 -12.16 39.87 29.94
N ASP A 149 -11.69 38.61 29.88
CA ASP A 149 -10.70 38.06 30.81
C ASP A 149 -9.41 37.63 30.07
N ILE A 150 -8.25 37.86 30.68
CA ILE A 150 -6.91 37.57 30.12
C ILE A 150 -6.68 36.07 29.85
N GLN A 151 -7.53 35.20 30.41
CA GLN A 151 -7.40 33.75 30.27
C GLN A 151 -8.00 33.17 28.98
N TRP A 152 -8.78 33.95 28.22
CA TRP A 152 -9.48 33.45 27.04
C TRP A 152 -9.09 34.23 25.80
N GLY A 153 -8.84 33.52 24.72
CA GLY A 153 -8.37 34.11 23.48
C GLY A 153 -8.11 33.07 22.41
N TYR A 154 -7.62 33.55 21.26
CA TYR A 154 -7.24 32.72 20.13
C TYR A 154 -5.77 32.34 20.24
N TRP A 155 -5.45 31.07 19.99
CA TRP A 155 -4.07 30.63 19.87
C TRP A 155 -3.48 31.06 18.53
N LEU A 156 -2.26 31.61 18.57
CA LEU A 156 -1.44 31.91 17.41
C LEU A 156 -0.30 30.89 17.33
N GLY A 157 0.39 30.85 16.19
CA GLY A 157 1.50 29.93 15.93
C GLY A 157 2.80 30.25 16.68
N LEU A 158 2.76 31.04 17.74
CA LEU A 158 3.95 31.40 18.50
C LEU A 158 4.20 30.36 19.61
N GLN A 159 5.41 29.80 19.66
CA GLN A 159 5.82 28.81 20.66
C GLN A 159 7.21 29.15 21.23
N GLN A 160 7.49 28.69 22.44
CA GLN A 160 8.82 28.86 23.05
C GLN A 160 9.63 27.57 22.92
N THR A 161 10.70 27.63 22.13
CA THR A 161 11.64 26.52 21.91
C THR A 161 13.03 26.93 22.41
N ASN A 162 13.62 26.19 23.35
CA ASN A 162 14.94 26.48 23.92
C ASN A 162 15.09 27.93 24.43
N ASN A 163 14.10 28.43 25.18
CA ASN A 163 14.01 29.81 25.68
C ASN A 163 13.87 30.91 24.60
N THR A 164 13.67 30.55 23.34
CA THR A 164 13.46 31.49 22.24
C THR A 164 12.03 31.37 21.71
N TRP A 165 11.39 32.49 21.42
CA TRP A 165 10.10 32.50 20.73
C TRP A 165 10.29 32.26 19.24
N THR A 166 9.64 31.24 18.71
CA THR A 166 9.66 30.87 17.30
C THR A 166 8.25 30.65 16.79
N TRP A 167 8.04 30.89 15.51
CA TRP A 167 6.79 30.56 14.84
C TRP A 167 6.75 29.07 14.48
N VAL A 168 5.57 28.55 14.18
CA VAL A 168 5.35 27.15 13.81
C VAL A 168 5.91 26.78 12.43
N ASP A 169 6.22 27.77 11.58
CA ASP A 169 6.75 27.62 10.22
C ASP A 169 8.28 27.61 10.13
N GLY A 170 8.99 27.95 11.22
CA GLY A 170 10.45 27.81 11.35
C GLY A 170 11.20 29.13 11.22
#